data_AF-A0A2N2ZRA5-F1
#
_entry.id   AF-A0A2N2ZRA5-F1
#
_cell.length_a   1.000
_cell.length_b   1.000
_cell.length_c   1.000
_cell.angle_alpha   90.00
_cell.angle_beta   90.00
_cell.angle_gamma   90.00
#
_symmetry.space_group_name_H-M   'P 1'
#
loop_
_entity.id
_entity.type
_entity.pdbx_description
1 polymer ?
#
loop_
_entity_poly.entity_id
_entity_poly.type
_entity_poly.pdbx_seq_one_letter_code
_entity_poly.pdbx_strand_id
1 'polypeptide(L)'
;MYHGQYQQDKYLDKLFAQKTDGVFVDIGAHDGVTFSNSLFFEKQRNWKGLCVEPIPEIFQKLDEARTCVKVNGCVSEKTGVEKFLRVRGEFVDTEMLSGLVDKYDPKHLERIDREIKQYGGSKEEIEVKCFNINDLLRKNKFNHVDFFTIDTEGNEMSILKTINFKAFDIDVLLVENNYQTKEMNDFMVSQGYKRIKKIGHDEVFRKKTYLTLLQRLF
;
A
#
# COMPACT_ATOMS: atom_id res chain seq x y z
N MET A 1 6.38 4.35 18.76
CA MET A 1 4.98 3.92 18.95
C MET A 1 4.54 3.24 17.66
N TYR A 2 3.58 2.32 17.71
CA TYR A 2 2.98 1.70 16.52
C TYR A 2 1.82 2.58 16.00
N HIS A 3 1.58 2.59 14.70
CA HIS A 3 0.70 3.52 13.97
C HIS A 3 -0.37 2.84 13.11
N GLY A 4 -0.21 1.56 12.74
CA GLY A 4 -1.15 0.86 11.86
C GLY A 4 -2.56 0.74 12.45
N GLN A 5 -3.59 0.91 11.62
CA GLN A 5 -5.01 0.91 12.02
C GLN A 5 -5.40 -0.31 12.88
N TYR A 6 -4.85 -1.47 12.52
CA TYR A 6 -5.09 -2.76 13.19
C TYR A 6 -3.81 -3.34 13.81
N GLN A 7 -2.84 -2.49 14.15
CA GLN A 7 -1.52 -2.89 14.66
C GLN A 7 -0.74 -3.82 13.69
N GLN A 8 -0.91 -3.63 12.37
CA GLN A 8 -0.21 -4.44 11.36
C GLN A 8 1.32 -4.28 11.50
N ASP A 9 1.79 -3.04 11.71
CA ASP A 9 3.18 -2.70 11.95
C ASP A 9 3.79 -3.42 13.17
N LYS A 10 3.03 -3.60 14.26
CA LYS A 10 3.44 -4.40 15.43
C LYS A 10 3.57 -5.90 15.11
N TYR A 11 2.68 -6.43 14.28
CA TYR A 11 2.81 -7.81 13.80
C TYR A 11 4.04 -7.96 12.91
N LEU A 12 4.23 -7.02 11.99
CA LEU A 12 5.35 -6.99 11.04
C LEU A 12 6.70 -6.83 11.77
N ASP A 13 6.79 -5.98 12.79
CA ASP A 13 8.03 -5.83 13.58
C ASP A 13 8.48 -7.16 14.21
N LYS A 14 7.53 -7.94 14.73
CA LYS A 14 7.81 -9.30 15.21
C LYS A 14 8.20 -10.23 14.07
N LEU A 15 7.51 -10.15 12.94
CA LEU A 15 7.78 -10.98 11.76
C LEU A 15 9.20 -10.75 11.22
N PHE A 16 9.65 -9.50 11.20
CA PHE A 16 11.00 -9.09 10.80
C PHE A 16 12.04 -9.30 11.90
N ALA A 17 11.68 -9.94 13.01
CA ALA A 17 12.57 -10.14 14.16
C ALA A 17 13.26 -8.84 14.61
N GLN A 18 12.53 -7.73 14.58
CA GLN A 18 13.01 -6.41 14.99
C GLN A 18 14.21 -5.88 14.17
N LYS A 19 14.32 -6.33 12.91
CA LYS A 19 15.37 -5.91 11.96
C LYS A 19 15.48 -4.39 11.88
N THR A 20 16.71 -3.90 11.87
CA THR A 20 17.05 -2.51 11.57
C THR A 20 17.56 -2.36 10.15
N ASP A 21 17.60 -1.12 9.66
CA ASP A 21 18.24 -0.75 8.39
C ASP A 21 17.65 -1.46 7.15
N GLY A 22 16.35 -1.79 7.20
CA GLY A 22 15.61 -2.36 6.07
C GLY A 22 15.11 -1.31 5.06
N VAL A 23 14.43 -1.81 4.04
CA VAL A 23 13.81 -1.01 2.97
C VAL A 23 12.30 -1.25 2.93
N PHE A 24 11.51 -0.18 2.98
CA PHE A 24 10.07 -0.26 2.76
C PHE A 24 9.61 0.48 1.49
N VAL A 25 8.47 0.05 0.95
CA VAL A 25 7.70 0.76 -0.08
C VAL A 25 6.25 0.84 0.38
N ASP A 26 5.67 2.04 0.32
CA ASP A 26 4.35 2.36 0.84
C ASP A 26 3.54 3.09 -0.24
N ILE A 27 2.55 2.39 -0.81
CA ILE A 27 1.69 2.89 -1.89
C ILE A 27 0.30 3.15 -1.31
N GLY A 28 -0.12 4.42 -1.36
CA GLY A 28 -1.27 4.91 -0.59
C GLY A 28 -0.87 5.39 0.79
N ALA A 29 0.23 6.15 0.87
CA ALA A 29 0.85 6.51 2.15
C ALA A 29 0.06 7.58 2.94
N HIS A 30 -1.00 8.16 2.34
CA HIS A 30 -1.82 9.20 2.94
C HIS A 30 -0.96 10.36 3.48
N ASP A 31 -1.29 10.91 4.65
CA ASP A 31 -0.56 11.95 5.36
C ASP A 31 0.77 11.48 5.99
N GLY A 32 1.14 10.21 5.81
CA GLY A 32 2.37 9.62 6.31
C GLY A 32 2.36 9.20 7.78
N VAL A 33 1.26 9.40 8.50
CA VAL A 33 1.19 9.15 9.95
C VAL A 33 -0.04 8.34 10.31
N THR A 34 -1.20 8.83 9.89
CA THR A 34 -2.49 8.23 10.22
C THR A 34 -2.57 6.85 9.60
N PHE A 35 -2.75 5.83 10.44
CA PHE A 35 -2.84 4.42 10.04
C PHE A 35 -1.63 3.88 9.27
N SER A 36 -0.48 4.58 9.31
CA SER A 36 0.69 4.18 8.54
C SER A 36 1.29 2.86 9.02
N ASN A 37 1.37 1.90 8.09
CA ASN A 37 2.05 0.62 8.32
C ASN A 37 3.58 0.74 8.24
N SER A 38 4.12 1.81 7.66
CA SER A 38 5.56 1.99 7.40
C SER A 38 6.25 2.99 8.33
N LEU A 39 5.51 3.87 9.03
CA LEU A 39 6.09 4.93 9.86
C LEU A 39 6.95 4.41 11.00
N PHE A 40 6.50 3.34 11.67
CA PHE A 40 7.25 2.70 12.74
C PHE A 40 8.65 2.26 12.27
N PHE A 41 8.75 1.64 11.09
CA PHE A 41 10.02 1.13 10.56
C PHE A 41 11.00 2.24 10.23
N GLU A 42 10.52 3.35 9.66
CA GLU A 42 11.37 4.51 9.40
C GLU A 42 11.92 5.09 10.71
N LYS A 43 11.04 5.41 11.67
CA LYS A 43 11.43 6.18 12.87
C LYS A 43 12.10 5.34 13.95
N GLN A 44 11.74 4.06 14.08
CA GLN A 44 12.16 3.21 15.21
C GLN A 44 13.15 2.13 14.79
N ARG A 45 13.19 1.75 13.51
CA ARG A 45 14.09 0.72 12.98
C ARG A 45 15.16 1.26 12.03
N ASN A 46 15.20 2.57 11.79
CA ASN A 46 16.12 3.22 10.86
C ASN A 46 15.97 2.71 9.41
N TRP A 47 14.75 2.30 9.02
CA TRP A 47 14.52 1.85 7.66
C TRP A 47 14.46 3.04 6.71
N LYS A 48 14.92 2.82 5.48
CA LYS A 48 14.75 3.76 4.38
C LYS A 48 13.56 3.30 3.53
N GLY A 49 13.01 4.18 2.71
CA GLY A 49 11.91 3.74 1.85
C GLY A 49 11.40 4.76 0.88
N LEU A 50 10.26 4.41 0.29
CA LEU A 50 9.51 5.19 -0.68
C LEU A 50 8.05 5.25 -0.23
N CYS A 51 7.48 6.45 -0.14
CA CYS A 51 6.05 6.68 0.03
C CYS A 51 5.45 7.32 -1.23
N VAL A 52 4.25 6.89 -1.63
CA VAL A 52 3.53 7.41 -2.80
C VAL A 52 2.13 7.82 -2.38
N GLU A 53 1.75 9.07 -2.68
CA GLU A 53 0.45 9.66 -2.36
C GLU A 53 -0.03 10.56 -3.51
N PRO A 54 -1.21 10.30 -4.11
CA PRO A 54 -1.69 11.03 -5.28
C PRO A 54 -2.29 12.41 -5.01
N ILE A 55 -2.87 12.67 -3.84
CA ILE A 55 -3.61 13.91 -3.58
C ILE A 55 -2.63 15.01 -3.13
N PRO A 56 -2.48 16.13 -3.86
CA PRO A 56 -1.42 17.11 -3.58
C PRO A 56 -1.43 17.70 -2.17
N GLU A 57 -2.60 18.02 -1.62
CA GLU A 57 -2.73 18.57 -0.28
C GLU A 57 -2.47 17.55 0.84
N ILE A 58 -2.73 16.25 0.59
CA ILE A 58 -2.42 15.17 1.53
C ILE A 58 -0.93 14.83 1.44
N PHE A 59 -0.39 14.80 0.22
CA PHE A 59 1.03 14.66 -0.04
C PHE A 59 1.86 15.73 0.69
N GLN A 60 1.37 16.96 0.82
CA GLN A 60 2.11 17.98 1.57
C GLN A 60 2.29 17.56 3.04
N LYS A 61 1.25 17.00 3.68
CA LYS A 61 1.36 16.46 5.05
C LYS A 61 2.35 15.30 5.12
N LEU A 62 2.31 14.40 4.13
CA LEU A 62 3.30 13.32 3.98
C LEU A 62 4.73 13.86 3.89
N ASP A 63 4.92 14.93 3.11
CA ASP A 63 6.23 15.53 2.89
C ASP A 63 6.84 16.10 4.18
N GLU A 64 6.00 16.74 4.99
CA GLU A 64 6.37 17.27 6.30
C GLU A 64 6.63 16.16 7.33
N ALA A 65 5.89 15.05 7.27
CA ALA A 65 5.97 13.97 8.27
C ALA A 65 7.12 12.97 8.04
N ARG A 66 7.47 12.69 6.78
CA ARG A 66 8.41 11.61 6.40
C ARG A 66 9.77 12.14 5.97
N THR A 67 10.81 11.36 6.24
CA THR A 67 12.19 11.64 5.80
C THR A 67 12.65 10.78 4.62
N CYS A 68 11.89 9.74 4.30
CA CYS A 68 12.10 8.82 3.18
C CYS A 68 11.88 9.50 1.82
N VAL A 69 12.09 8.76 0.73
CA VAL A 69 11.75 9.25 -0.61
C VAL A 69 10.23 9.34 -0.72
N LYS A 70 9.73 10.41 -1.32
CA LYS A 70 8.30 10.69 -1.47
C LYS A 70 7.97 11.03 -2.90
N VAL A 71 6.83 10.55 -3.39
CA VAL A 71 6.34 10.83 -4.74
C VAL A 71 4.89 11.29 -4.67
N ASN A 72 4.63 12.49 -5.19
CA ASN A 72 3.28 13.00 -5.39
C ASN A 72 2.72 12.42 -6.70
N GLY A 73 1.82 11.47 -6.58
CA GLY A 73 1.19 10.76 -7.69
C GLY A 73 0.69 9.38 -7.27
N CYS A 74 0.09 8.67 -8.23
CA CYS A 74 -0.38 7.31 -8.05
C CYS A 74 0.61 6.28 -8.59
N VAL A 75 0.42 5.01 -8.24
CA VAL A 75 1.06 3.90 -8.96
C VAL A 75 0.04 3.25 -9.88
N SER A 76 0.40 3.04 -11.14
CA SER A 76 -0.44 2.33 -12.10
C SER A 76 0.39 1.46 -13.05
N GLU A 77 -0.27 0.83 -14.00
CA GLU A 77 0.36 -0.06 -14.98
C GLU A 77 1.35 0.69 -15.89
N LYS A 78 1.16 2.00 -16.10
CA LYS A 78 1.96 2.81 -17.02
C LYS A 78 2.19 4.21 -16.45
N THR A 79 3.33 4.80 -16.76
CA THR A 79 3.58 6.20 -16.42
C THR A 79 2.73 7.13 -17.29
N GLY A 80 2.04 8.09 -16.69
CA GLY A 80 1.12 8.97 -17.40
C GLY A 80 0.30 9.86 -16.48
N VAL A 81 -0.88 10.25 -16.95
CA VAL A 81 -1.90 10.98 -16.18
C VAL A 81 -3.18 10.16 -16.24
N GLU A 82 -3.80 9.93 -15.08
CA GLU A 82 -5.05 9.18 -14.97
C GLU A 82 -6.08 9.96 -14.13
N LYS A 83 -7.35 9.62 -14.32
CA LYS A 83 -8.45 10.16 -13.54
C LYS A 83 -8.50 9.50 -12.16
N PHE A 84 -8.59 10.32 -11.14
CA PHE A 84 -8.61 9.91 -9.74
C PHE A 84 -9.81 10.54 -9.04
N LEU A 85 -10.56 9.73 -8.30
CA LEU A 85 -11.66 10.19 -7.48
C LEU A 85 -11.09 10.63 -6.13
N ARG A 86 -11.05 11.93 -5.89
CA ARG A 86 -10.73 12.49 -4.59
C ARG A 86 -11.99 12.54 -3.74
N VAL A 87 -11.97 11.84 -2.62
CA VAL A 87 -13.01 11.90 -1.58
C VAL A 87 -12.52 12.83 -0.47
N ARG A 88 -13.37 13.77 -0.06
CA ARG A 88 -13.15 14.63 1.11
C ARG A 88 -14.19 14.26 2.15
N GLY A 89 -13.75 13.74 3.29
CA GLY A 89 -14.62 13.43 4.43
C GLY A 89 -14.46 14.45 5.56
N GLU A 90 -15.49 14.61 6.39
CA GLU A 90 -15.31 15.26 7.71
C GLU A 90 -14.55 14.35 8.69
N PHE A 91 -14.54 13.04 8.42
CA PHE A 91 -13.81 12.02 9.15
C PHE A 91 -12.73 11.40 8.27
N VAL A 92 -11.61 11.01 8.89
CA VAL A 92 -10.43 10.49 8.17
C VAL A 92 -10.75 9.19 7.42
N ASP A 93 -11.60 8.33 7.99
CA ASP A 93 -12.01 7.06 7.39
C ASP A 93 -12.75 7.25 6.05
N THR A 94 -13.43 8.39 5.88
CA THR A 94 -14.11 8.74 4.61
C THR A 94 -13.14 9.39 3.61
N GLU A 95 -12.20 10.23 4.06
CA GLU A 95 -11.17 10.86 3.20
C GLU A 95 -10.24 9.81 2.55
N MET A 96 -9.94 8.73 3.30
CA MET A 96 -9.04 7.67 2.83
C MET A 96 -9.63 6.77 1.73
N LEU A 97 -10.89 6.92 1.34
CA LEU A 97 -11.55 6.10 0.29
C LEU A 97 -11.24 6.54 -1.15
N SER A 98 -10.19 7.34 -1.35
CA SER A 98 -9.84 7.93 -2.65
C SER A 98 -9.04 6.96 -3.52
N GLY A 99 -9.28 6.96 -4.84
CA GLY A 99 -8.77 5.91 -5.73
C GLY A 99 -8.89 6.24 -7.22
N LEU A 100 -8.29 5.40 -8.07
CA LEU A 100 -8.40 5.55 -9.54
C LEU A 100 -9.83 5.25 -10.01
N VAL A 101 -10.41 6.16 -10.82
CA VAL A 101 -11.83 6.10 -11.23
C VAL A 101 -12.17 4.76 -11.89
N ASP A 102 -11.31 4.27 -12.77
CA ASP A 102 -11.55 3.05 -13.55
C ASP A 102 -11.20 1.75 -12.80
N LYS A 103 -10.84 1.83 -11.51
CA LYS A 103 -10.37 0.69 -10.71
C LYS A 103 -11.31 0.31 -9.56
N TYR A 104 -12.35 1.10 -9.30
CA TYR A 104 -13.31 0.78 -8.26
C TYR A 104 -14.19 -0.44 -8.60
N ASP A 105 -14.47 -1.25 -7.59
CA ASP A 105 -15.66 -2.12 -7.62
C ASP A 105 -16.91 -1.26 -7.40
N PRO A 106 -18.04 -1.53 -8.09
CA PRO A 106 -19.29 -0.80 -7.88
C PRO A 106 -19.72 -0.69 -6.41
N LYS A 107 -19.50 -1.74 -5.60
CA LYS A 107 -19.83 -1.74 -4.16
C LYS A 107 -19.01 -0.72 -3.37
N HIS A 108 -17.80 -0.42 -3.85
CA HIS A 108 -16.94 0.58 -3.22
C HIS A 108 -17.42 2.00 -3.52
N LEU A 109 -17.89 2.26 -4.75
CA LEU A 109 -18.55 3.52 -5.07
C LEU A 109 -19.83 3.72 -4.23
N GLU A 110 -20.63 2.66 -4.04
CA GLU A 110 -21.79 2.69 -3.13
C GLU A 110 -21.40 2.97 -1.68
N ARG A 111 -20.26 2.44 -1.21
CA ARG A 111 -19.71 2.77 0.12
C ARG A 111 -19.38 4.26 0.21
N ILE A 112 -18.65 4.81 -0.76
CA ILE A 112 -18.29 6.24 -0.77
C ILE A 112 -19.55 7.10 -0.71
N ASP A 113 -20.57 6.80 -1.51
CA ASP A 113 -21.82 7.57 -1.52
C ASP A 113 -22.57 7.49 -0.19
N ARG A 114 -22.56 6.32 0.46
CA ARG A 114 -23.15 6.16 1.79
C ARG A 114 -22.40 6.94 2.85
N GLU A 115 -21.07 6.87 2.85
CA GLU A 115 -20.18 7.56 3.81
C GLU A 115 -20.37 9.08 3.72
N ILE A 116 -20.31 9.64 2.50
CA ILE A 116 -20.53 11.08 2.26
C ILE A 116 -21.93 11.50 2.73
N LYS A 117 -22.96 10.70 2.43
CA LYS A 117 -24.33 11.01 2.85
C LYS A 117 -24.52 10.95 4.37
N GLN A 118 -23.86 10.01 5.04
CA GLN A 118 -24.04 9.76 6.46
C GLN A 118 -23.20 10.69 7.34
N TYR A 119 -21.96 10.94 6.94
CA TYR A 119 -20.95 11.61 7.76
C TYR A 119 -20.51 12.97 7.22
N GLY A 120 -21.05 13.40 6.09
CA GLY A 120 -20.66 14.63 5.43
C GLY A 120 -19.39 14.46 4.60
N GLY A 121 -19.27 15.29 3.56
CA GLY A 121 -18.13 15.25 2.65
C GLY A 121 -18.51 15.58 1.21
N SER A 122 -17.56 15.35 0.31
CA SER A 122 -17.74 15.52 -1.13
C SER A 122 -16.79 14.59 -1.89
N LYS A 123 -17.05 14.42 -3.18
CA LYS A 123 -16.14 13.73 -4.10
C LYS A 123 -16.01 14.49 -5.41
N GLU A 124 -14.83 14.47 -6.00
CA GLU A 124 -14.53 15.13 -7.26
C GLU A 124 -13.49 14.32 -8.05
N GLU A 125 -13.59 14.37 -9.38
CA GLU A 125 -12.54 13.81 -10.24
C GLU A 125 -11.41 14.83 -10.40
N ILE A 126 -10.18 14.39 -10.18
CA ILE A 126 -8.96 15.13 -10.45
C ILE A 126 -8.06 14.33 -11.39
N GLU A 127 -7.12 15.01 -12.04
CA GLU A 127 -6.04 14.36 -12.78
C GLU A 127 -4.80 14.25 -11.91
N VAL A 128 -4.23 13.05 -11.82
CA VAL A 128 -3.00 12.81 -11.06
C VAL A 128 -1.94 12.18 -11.94
N LYS A 129 -0.67 12.50 -11.66
CA LYS A 129 0.45 11.79 -12.29
C LYS A 129 0.48 10.38 -11.76
N CYS A 130 0.66 9.40 -12.64
CA CYS A 130 0.84 8.02 -12.26
C CYS A 130 2.19 7.49 -12.76
N PHE A 131 2.76 6.58 -12.00
CA PHE A 131 4.09 6.04 -12.23
C PHE A 131 4.06 4.52 -12.26
N ASN A 132 4.82 3.93 -13.17
CA ASN A 132 5.06 2.49 -13.12
C ASN A 132 5.95 2.15 -11.92
N ILE A 133 5.50 1.20 -11.09
CA ILE A 133 6.22 0.82 -9.86
C ILE A 133 7.66 0.35 -10.12
N ASN A 134 7.90 -0.36 -11.23
CA ASN A 134 9.23 -0.87 -11.55
C ASN A 134 10.22 0.27 -11.84
N ASP A 135 9.76 1.38 -12.39
CA ASP A 135 10.59 2.56 -12.64
C ASP A 135 10.95 3.25 -11.32
N LEU A 136 9.98 3.35 -10.40
CA LEU A 136 10.23 3.90 -9.06
C LEU A 136 11.25 3.03 -8.29
N LEU A 137 11.11 1.70 -8.33
CA LEU A 137 12.06 0.79 -7.68
C LEU A 137 13.46 0.89 -8.28
N ARG A 138 13.58 0.92 -9.63
CA ARG A 138 14.87 1.12 -10.33
C ARG A 138 15.52 2.45 -9.97
N LYS A 139 14.76 3.55 -10.04
CA LYS A 139 15.25 4.91 -9.77
C LYS A 139 15.85 5.02 -8.36
N ASN A 140 15.23 4.36 -7.38
CA ASN A 140 15.68 4.36 -5.99
C ASN A 140 16.70 3.26 -5.66
N LYS A 141 17.08 2.42 -6.63
CA LYS A 141 17.98 1.27 -6.45
C LYS A 141 17.46 0.28 -5.40
N PHE A 142 16.15 0.14 -5.31
CA PHE A 142 15.48 -0.81 -4.40
C PHE A 142 15.35 -2.16 -5.08
N ASN A 143 16.49 -2.82 -5.32
CA ASN A 143 16.51 -4.18 -5.87
C ASN A 143 15.99 -5.22 -4.87
N HIS A 144 16.14 -4.94 -3.57
CA HIS A 144 15.56 -5.70 -2.46
C HIS A 144 14.69 -4.77 -1.61
N VAL A 145 13.50 -5.24 -1.24
CA VAL A 145 12.52 -4.53 -0.40
C VAL A 145 12.06 -5.49 0.70
N ASP A 146 12.30 -5.12 1.95
CA ASP A 146 11.89 -5.92 3.10
C ASP A 146 10.37 -5.92 3.26
N PHE A 147 9.76 -4.74 3.12
CA PHE A 147 8.34 -4.53 3.36
C PHE A 147 7.69 -3.71 2.27
N PHE A 148 6.66 -4.24 1.63
CA PHE A 148 5.90 -3.55 0.60
C PHE A 148 4.43 -3.49 1.01
N THR A 149 3.88 -2.30 1.23
CA THR A 149 2.46 -2.10 1.56
C THR A 149 1.71 -1.43 0.41
N ILE A 150 0.52 -1.93 0.09
CA ILE A 150 -0.36 -1.41 -0.97
C ILE A 150 -1.77 -1.29 -0.40
N ASP A 151 -2.27 -0.06 -0.35
CA ASP A 151 -3.63 0.28 0.04
C ASP A 151 -4.09 1.42 -0.88
N THR A 152 -4.90 1.12 -1.89
CA THR A 152 -5.20 2.05 -2.99
C THR A 152 -6.67 2.06 -3.39
N GLU A 153 -7.52 1.51 -2.52
CA GLU A 153 -8.98 1.47 -2.65
C GLU A 153 -9.48 0.89 -3.99
N GLY A 154 -8.80 -0.14 -4.50
CA GLY A 154 -9.23 -0.95 -5.65
C GLY A 154 -8.16 -1.25 -6.70
N ASN A 155 -7.04 -0.54 -6.69
CA ASN A 155 -5.98 -0.71 -7.70
C ASN A 155 -4.93 -1.79 -7.32
N GLU A 156 -5.10 -2.48 -6.20
CA GLU A 156 -4.09 -3.35 -5.60
C GLU A 156 -3.68 -4.47 -6.56
N MET A 157 -4.66 -5.13 -7.20
CA MET A 157 -4.41 -6.21 -8.14
C MET A 157 -3.66 -5.74 -9.40
N SER A 158 -3.94 -4.53 -9.90
CA SER A 158 -3.23 -3.99 -11.06
C SER A 158 -1.77 -3.69 -10.71
N ILE A 159 -1.54 -3.13 -9.51
CA ILE A 159 -0.19 -2.86 -9.00
C ILE A 159 0.59 -4.16 -8.84
N LEU A 160 -0.01 -5.16 -8.20
CA LEU A 160 0.60 -6.50 -8.02
C LEU A 160 0.97 -7.14 -9.36
N LYS A 161 0.08 -7.10 -10.36
CA LYS A 161 0.35 -7.61 -11.72
C LYS A 161 1.45 -6.84 -12.45
N THR A 162 1.69 -5.58 -12.08
CA THR A 162 2.71 -4.73 -12.68
C THR A 162 4.10 -4.99 -12.11
N ILE A 163 4.23 -5.42 -10.85
CA ILE A 163 5.53 -5.68 -10.21
C ILE A 163 6.29 -6.79 -10.95
N ASN A 164 7.53 -6.50 -11.34
CA ASN A 164 8.43 -7.51 -11.88
C ASN A 164 9.14 -8.27 -10.74
N PHE A 165 8.47 -9.28 -10.20
CA PHE A 165 8.97 -10.14 -9.11
C PHE A 165 10.25 -10.94 -9.45
N LYS A 166 10.68 -10.95 -10.72
CA LYS A 166 11.98 -11.51 -11.12
C LYS A 166 13.13 -10.50 -10.98
N ALA A 167 12.84 -9.22 -11.15
CA ALA A 167 13.83 -8.15 -11.09
C ALA A 167 13.98 -7.55 -9.69
N PHE A 168 12.93 -7.61 -8.87
CA PHE A 168 12.90 -7.08 -7.52
C PHE A 168 12.57 -8.17 -6.52
N ASP A 169 13.42 -8.27 -5.51
CA ASP A 169 13.25 -9.20 -4.40
C ASP A 169 12.45 -8.54 -3.29
N ILE A 170 11.25 -9.04 -3.01
CA ILE A 170 10.36 -8.48 -1.99
C ILE A 170 10.11 -9.57 -0.93
N ASP A 171 10.42 -9.29 0.32
CA ASP A 171 10.33 -10.30 1.38
C ASP A 171 8.89 -10.49 1.86
N VAL A 172 8.23 -9.38 2.18
CA VAL A 172 6.87 -9.34 2.72
C VAL A 172 6.05 -8.27 2.01
N LEU A 173 4.86 -8.67 1.56
CA LEU A 173 3.84 -7.74 1.07
C LEU A 173 2.67 -7.72 2.06
N LEU A 174 2.16 -6.52 2.34
CA LEU A 174 0.87 -6.30 2.99
C LEU A 174 -0.03 -5.61 1.97
N VAL A 175 -1.15 -6.22 1.63
CA VAL A 175 -2.00 -5.73 0.55
C VAL A 175 -3.43 -5.70 1.04
N GLU A 176 -4.09 -4.57 0.86
CA GLU A 176 -5.49 -4.42 1.17
C GLU A 176 -6.33 -5.33 0.25
N ASN A 177 -7.23 -6.14 0.81
CA ASN A 177 -8.14 -6.99 0.04
C ASN A 177 -9.58 -6.71 0.47
N ASN A 178 -10.06 -5.51 0.15
CA ASN A 178 -11.39 -4.98 0.45
C ASN A 178 -12.53 -5.99 0.14
N TYR A 179 -12.41 -6.72 -0.99
CA TYR A 179 -13.44 -7.65 -1.46
C TYR A 179 -13.18 -9.12 -1.12
N GLN A 180 -12.07 -9.42 -0.44
CA GLN A 180 -11.69 -10.76 0.03
C GLN A 180 -11.71 -11.83 -1.07
N THR A 181 -11.37 -11.43 -2.31
CA THR A 181 -11.40 -12.37 -3.44
C THR A 181 -10.23 -13.36 -3.34
N LYS A 182 -10.42 -14.54 -3.91
CA LYS A 182 -9.37 -15.56 -4.00
C LYS A 182 -8.29 -15.22 -5.04
N GLU A 183 -8.60 -14.32 -5.98
CA GLU A 183 -7.72 -13.95 -7.10
C GLU A 183 -6.35 -13.45 -6.61
N MET A 184 -6.35 -12.57 -5.60
CA MET A 184 -5.12 -12.03 -5.04
C MET A 184 -4.23 -13.13 -4.47
N ASN A 185 -4.80 -14.01 -3.65
CA ASN A 185 -4.05 -15.12 -3.09
C ASN A 185 -3.51 -16.07 -4.18
N ASP A 186 -4.31 -16.39 -5.19
CA ASP A 186 -3.88 -17.27 -6.29
C ASP A 186 -2.75 -16.64 -7.10
N PHE A 187 -2.86 -15.34 -7.40
CA PHE A 187 -1.81 -14.59 -8.07
C PHE A 187 -0.51 -14.59 -7.23
N MET A 188 -0.58 -14.22 -5.96
CA MET A 188 0.59 -14.18 -5.07
C MET A 188 1.25 -15.56 -4.92
N VAL A 189 0.46 -16.64 -4.85
CA VAL A 189 0.98 -18.02 -4.86
C VAL A 189 1.73 -18.32 -6.15
N SER A 190 1.21 -17.89 -7.31
CA SER A 190 1.88 -18.04 -8.61
C SER A 190 3.22 -17.29 -8.68
N GLN A 191 3.36 -16.19 -7.93
CA GLN A 191 4.59 -15.40 -7.82
C GLN A 191 5.57 -15.94 -6.75
N GLY A 192 5.28 -17.07 -6.13
CA GLY A 192 6.15 -17.70 -5.13
C GLY A 192 5.97 -17.20 -3.70
N TYR A 193 4.84 -16.56 -3.40
CA TYR A 193 4.49 -16.13 -2.05
C TYR A 193 3.50 -17.08 -1.39
N LYS A 194 3.38 -16.96 -0.07
CA LYS A 194 2.33 -17.60 0.72
C LYS A 194 1.68 -16.55 1.61
N ARG A 195 0.35 -16.57 1.68
CA ARG A 195 -0.38 -15.80 2.69
C ARG A 195 -0.14 -16.38 4.08
N ILE A 196 0.40 -15.58 4.98
CA ILE A 196 0.74 -16.01 6.35
C ILE A 196 -0.18 -15.41 7.41
N LYS A 197 -0.89 -14.33 7.08
CA LYS A 197 -1.81 -13.67 8.02
C LYS A 197 -2.85 -12.86 7.26
N LYS A 198 -4.01 -12.69 7.90
CA LYS A 198 -4.99 -11.66 7.58
C LYS A 198 -5.17 -10.77 8.82
N ILE A 199 -5.19 -9.46 8.64
CA ILE A 199 -5.34 -8.47 9.71
C ILE A 199 -6.31 -7.39 9.20
N GLY A 200 -7.53 -7.33 9.76
CA GLY A 200 -8.57 -6.46 9.19
C GLY A 200 -8.89 -6.85 7.74
N HIS A 201 -8.79 -5.87 6.84
CA HIS A 201 -8.95 -6.04 5.40
C HIS A 201 -7.65 -6.43 4.68
N ASP A 202 -6.51 -6.39 5.37
CA ASP A 202 -5.20 -6.66 4.79
C ASP A 202 -4.81 -8.13 4.81
N GLU A 203 -4.12 -8.54 3.76
CA GLU A 203 -3.46 -9.85 3.66
C GLU A 203 -1.94 -9.69 3.66
N VAL A 204 -1.27 -10.46 4.52
CA VAL A 204 0.19 -10.50 4.60
C VAL A 204 0.71 -11.70 3.82
N PHE A 205 1.50 -11.43 2.79
CA PHE A 205 2.17 -12.42 1.95
C PHE A 205 3.66 -12.42 2.23
N ARG A 206 4.24 -13.61 2.39
CA ARG A 206 5.69 -13.79 2.58
C ARG A 206 6.27 -14.66 1.49
N LYS A 207 7.43 -14.27 0.97
CA LYS A 207 8.13 -15.03 -0.07
C LYS A 207 8.55 -16.40 0.46
N LYS A 208 8.22 -17.47 -0.27
CA LYS A 208 8.39 -18.86 0.21
C LYS A 208 9.85 -19.22 0.51
N THR A 209 10.82 -18.60 -0.16
CA THR A 209 12.25 -18.83 0.08
C THR A 209 12.66 -18.52 1.52
N TYR A 210 12.00 -17.57 2.17
CA TYR A 210 12.24 -17.17 3.56
C TYR A 210 11.37 -17.91 4.59
N LEU A 211 10.55 -18.86 4.13
CA LEU A 211 9.81 -19.77 4.98
C LEU A 211 10.61 -21.04 5.22
N THR A 212 10.55 -21.58 6.44
CA THR A 212 11.08 -22.91 6.74
C THR A 212 10.38 -23.98 5.89
N LEU A 213 11.00 -25.14 5.70
CA LEU A 213 10.39 -26.27 4.97
C LEU A 213 8.98 -26.60 5.50
N LEU A 214 8.79 -26.61 6.82
CA LEU A 214 7.49 -26.83 7.46
C LEU A 214 6.46 -25.73 7.13
N GLN A 215 6.90 -24.47 7.05
CA GLN A 215 6.03 -23.35 6.71
C GLN A 215 5.61 -23.33 5.23
N ARG A 216 6.29 -24.08 4.35
CA ARG A 216 5.97 -24.19 2.91
C ARG A 216 4.92 -25.25 2.56
N LEU A 217 4.70 -26.23 3.44
CA LEU A 217 3.90 -27.44 3.17
C LEU A 217 2.40 -27.31 3.52
N PHE A 218 2.04 -26.26 4.25
CA PHE A 218 0.66 -25.87 4.58
C PHE A 218 0.36 -24.49 4.01
#